data_AF-A0A9E2B4C8-F1
#
_entry.id   AF-A0A9E2B4C8-F1
#
_cell.length_a   1.000
_cell.length_b   1.000
_cell.length_c   1.000
_cell.angle_alpha   90.00
_cell.angle_beta   90.00
_cell.angle_gamma   90.00
#
_symmetry.space_group_name_H-M   'P 1'
#
loop_
_entity.id
_entity.type
_entity.pdbx_description
1 polymer ?
#
loop_
_entity_poly.entity_id
_entity_poly.type
_entity_poly.pdbx_seq_one_letter_code
_entity_poly.pdbx_strand_id
1 'polypeptide(L)'
;MKIPTTKRALSRRDLLRTGSLSLAGLALGGYAHAAGELDLDDPWDRLTALAKLRGDTSGKTVMWWMKGVRYGVVDNEITPLFNMLIGSFQRMRPVPGKGFEVNMLEMSYLTDLETGEVLDTWVNPYNGKTCEVPEQKFGPFPVLMRPTGVILPDIPLFG
;
A
#
# COMPACT_ATOMS: atom_id res chain seq x y z
N MET A 1 -40.51 38.90 -13.66
CA MET A 1 -39.43 37.94 -13.97
C MET A 1 -38.20 38.33 -13.16
N LYS A 2 -37.92 37.62 -12.04
CA LYS A 2 -36.78 37.91 -11.15
C LYS A 2 -35.69 36.87 -11.40
N ILE A 3 -34.48 37.32 -11.71
CA ILE A 3 -33.30 36.46 -11.92
C ILE A 3 -32.76 36.06 -10.54
N PRO A 4 -32.53 34.77 -10.24
CA PRO A 4 -31.96 34.37 -8.97
C PRO A 4 -30.44 34.56 -8.98
N THR A 5 -29.91 35.28 -7.99
CA THR A 5 -28.47 35.38 -7.74
C THR A 5 -27.95 34.09 -7.09
N THR A 6 -27.11 33.35 -7.80
CA THR A 6 -26.41 32.16 -7.32
C THR A 6 -25.47 32.54 -6.17
N LYS A 7 -25.69 31.99 -4.96
CA LYS A 7 -24.73 32.10 -3.85
C LYS A 7 -23.48 31.30 -4.21
N ARG A 8 -22.35 31.98 -4.39
CA ARG A 8 -21.05 31.35 -4.63
C ARG A 8 -20.62 30.62 -3.35
N ALA A 9 -20.51 29.29 -3.40
CA ALA A 9 -19.98 28.51 -2.30
C ALA A 9 -18.49 28.81 -2.12
N LEU A 10 -18.07 29.08 -0.88
CA LEU A 10 -16.68 29.33 -0.52
C LEU A 10 -15.82 28.11 -0.85
N SER A 11 -14.75 28.33 -1.61
CA SER A 11 -13.81 27.27 -1.98
C SER A 11 -12.78 27.07 -0.87
N ARG A 12 -12.24 25.85 -0.75
CA ARG A 12 -11.10 25.53 0.14
C ARG A 12 -9.91 26.48 -0.07
N ARG A 13 -9.76 27.04 -1.28
CA ARG A 13 -8.74 28.05 -1.61
C ARG A 13 -9.01 29.41 -0.97
N ASP A 14 -10.26 29.79 -0.76
CA ASP A 14 -10.62 31.06 -0.14
C ASP A 14 -10.37 31.02 1.38
N LEU A 15 -10.55 29.85 2.01
CA LEU A 15 -10.29 29.63 3.44
C LEU A 15 -8.78 29.72 3.80
N LEU A 16 -7.89 29.37 2.86
CA LEU A 16 -6.44 29.46 3.06
C LEU A 16 -5.88 30.88 2.94
N ARG A 17 -6.66 31.83 2.38
CA ARG A 17 -6.23 33.23 2.25
C ARG A 17 -6.59 34.08 3.47
N THR A 18 -7.56 33.66 4.28
CA THR A 18 -7.89 34.30 5.56
C THR A 18 -7.24 33.53 6.69
N GLY A 19 -5.93 33.71 6.82
CA GLY A 19 -5.16 33.20 7.96
C GLY A 19 -5.63 33.81 9.28
N SER A 20 -5.40 33.07 10.37
CA SER A 20 -5.64 33.37 11.79
C SER A 20 -7.07 33.26 12.33
N LEU A 21 -7.43 32.05 12.79
CA LEU A 21 -8.17 31.89 14.04
C LEU A 21 -7.45 30.90 14.96
N SER A 22 -7.09 31.41 16.12
CA SER A 22 -6.42 30.76 17.24
C SER A 22 -7.23 29.56 17.75
N LEU A 23 -6.62 28.37 17.81
CA LEU A 23 -7.08 27.30 18.69
C LEU A 23 -6.03 27.08 19.79
N ALA A 24 -6.23 27.76 20.90
CA ALA A 24 -5.80 27.26 22.19
C ALA A 24 -6.86 26.24 22.65
N GLY A 25 -6.47 24.98 22.83
CA GLY A 25 -7.33 24.00 23.51
C GLY A 25 -7.17 22.56 23.02
N LEU A 26 -6.67 21.73 23.94
CA LEU A 26 -6.67 20.26 23.98
C LEU A 26 -5.58 19.55 23.18
N ALA A 27 -4.45 19.38 23.88
CA ALA A 27 -3.53 18.27 23.70
C ALA A 27 -4.28 16.94 23.90
N LEU A 28 -4.84 16.41 22.82
CA LEU A 28 -4.96 14.96 22.63
C LEU A 28 -3.93 14.61 21.57
N GLY A 29 -2.98 13.74 21.95
CA GLY A 29 -1.83 13.32 21.15
C GLY A 29 -2.19 12.61 19.84
N GLY A 30 -2.82 13.34 18.93
CA GLY A 30 -2.82 13.04 17.52
C GLY A 30 -1.59 13.70 16.92
N TYR A 31 -0.62 12.90 16.51
CA TYR A 31 0.43 13.32 15.59
C TYR A 31 -0.20 13.59 14.22
N ALA A 32 -1.09 14.57 14.13
CA ALA A 32 -1.29 15.28 12.89
C ALA A 32 -0.09 16.21 12.80
N HIS A 33 1.04 15.71 12.26
CA HIS A 33 2.12 16.59 11.86
C HIS A 33 1.49 17.66 10.96
N ALA A 34 1.46 18.89 11.47
CA ALA A 34 1.17 20.06 10.67
C ALA A 34 2.10 20.02 9.45
N ALA A 35 1.68 20.64 8.34
CA ALA A 35 2.37 20.63 7.05
C ALA A 35 3.74 21.37 7.05
N GLY A 36 4.60 21.06 8.00
CA GLY A 36 6.03 21.37 8.00
C GLY A 36 6.82 20.34 7.21
N GLU A 37 8.08 20.66 6.99
CA GLU A 37 9.06 19.76 6.39
C GLU A 37 9.29 18.54 7.31
N LEU A 38 9.42 17.35 6.72
CA LEU A 38 9.67 16.12 7.49
C LEU A 38 11.16 16.05 7.84
N ASP A 39 11.47 15.86 9.13
CA ASP A 39 12.82 15.59 9.60
C ASP A 39 13.13 14.09 9.49
N LEU A 40 13.95 13.69 8.51
CA LEU A 40 14.26 12.27 8.32
C LEU A 40 15.22 11.69 9.37
N ASP A 41 15.78 12.50 10.28
CA ASP A 41 16.48 11.96 11.45
C ASP A 41 15.49 11.50 12.54
N ASP A 42 14.30 12.11 12.60
CA ASP A 42 13.22 11.69 13.49
C ASP A 42 12.55 10.38 12.98
N PRO A 43 12.41 9.35 13.84
CA PRO A 43 11.85 8.06 13.45
C PRO A 43 10.36 8.12 13.07
N TRP A 44 9.58 9.05 13.62
CA TRP A 44 8.16 9.22 13.28
C TRP A 44 7.97 9.94 11.96
N ASP A 45 8.81 10.93 11.66
CA ASP A 45 8.79 11.61 10.37
C ASP A 45 9.27 10.71 9.23
N ARG A 46 10.27 9.87 9.46
CA ARG A 46 10.61 8.77 8.51
C ARG A 46 9.46 7.82 8.27
N LEU A 47 8.77 7.39 9.34
CA LEU A 47 7.60 6.53 9.19
C LEU A 47 6.51 7.22 8.37
N THR A 48 6.28 8.51 8.60
CA THR A 48 5.31 9.33 7.86
C THR A 48 5.71 9.46 6.38
N ALA A 49 7.00 9.68 6.09
CA ALA A 49 7.52 9.72 4.72
C ALA A 49 7.29 8.37 4.00
N LEU A 50 7.63 7.26 4.66
CA LEU A 50 7.44 5.91 4.14
C LEU A 50 5.96 5.60 3.89
N ALA A 51 5.08 5.98 4.82
CA ALA A 51 3.63 5.81 4.70
C ALA A 51 3.08 6.55 3.45
N LYS A 52 3.49 7.81 3.26
CA LYS A 52 3.12 8.62 2.09
C LYS A 52 3.67 8.07 0.76
N LEU A 53 4.86 7.46 0.77
CA LEU A 53 5.42 6.82 -0.42
C LEU A 53 4.67 5.53 -0.79
N ARG A 54 4.22 4.78 0.22
CA ARG A 54 3.57 3.47 0.04
C ARG A 54 2.10 3.58 -0.36
N GLY A 55 1.38 4.61 0.08
CA GLY A 55 -0.04 4.73 -0.23
C GLY A 55 -0.72 6.00 0.30
N ASP A 56 -2.06 5.97 0.31
CA ASP A 56 -2.89 7.07 0.79
C ASP A 56 -3.10 6.96 2.31
N THR A 57 -2.54 7.92 3.06
CA THR A 57 -2.64 7.96 4.52
C THR A 57 -3.98 8.51 5.03
N SER A 58 -4.90 8.92 4.15
CA SER A 58 -6.23 9.42 4.54
C SER A 58 -7.23 8.28 4.78
N GLY A 59 -6.85 7.03 4.48
CA GLY A 59 -7.72 5.86 4.61
C GLY A 59 -8.53 5.55 3.36
N LYS A 60 -8.20 6.16 2.21
CA LYS A 60 -8.75 5.73 0.93
C LYS A 60 -8.08 4.42 0.50
N THR A 61 -8.82 3.62 -0.25
CA THR A 61 -8.26 2.41 -0.86
C THR A 61 -7.45 2.82 -2.09
N VAL A 62 -6.22 2.34 -2.18
CA VAL A 62 -5.37 2.47 -3.37
C VAL A 62 -5.04 1.08 -3.90
N MET A 63 -4.92 0.97 -5.23
CA MET A 63 -4.52 -0.26 -5.90
C MET A 63 -3.07 -0.11 -6.38
N TRP A 64 -2.29 -1.17 -6.24
CA TRP A 64 -1.02 -1.33 -6.94
C TRP A 64 -0.99 -2.67 -7.66
N TRP A 65 -0.19 -2.76 -8.72
CA TRP A 65 -0.03 -4.00 -9.48
C TRP A 65 1.37 -4.10 -10.07
N MET A 66 1.76 -5.33 -10.42
CA MET A 66 3.02 -5.65 -11.10
C MET A 66 2.77 -6.75 -12.13
N LYS A 67 3.43 -6.62 -13.27
CA LYS A 67 3.61 -7.71 -14.25
C LYS A 67 5.11 -7.92 -14.44
N GLY A 68 5.54 -9.17 -14.38
CA GLY A 68 6.95 -9.51 -14.58
C GLY A 68 7.14 -10.97 -14.96
N VAL A 69 8.40 -11.37 -15.19
CA VAL A 69 8.79 -12.75 -15.42
C VAL A 69 9.57 -13.23 -14.21
N ARG A 70 9.26 -14.41 -13.69
CA ARG A 70 10.08 -15.06 -12.67
C ARG A 70 11.19 -15.84 -13.37
N TYR A 71 12.42 -15.64 -12.89
CA TYR A 71 13.60 -16.30 -13.41
C TYR A 71 14.20 -17.24 -12.36
N GLY A 72 14.66 -18.41 -12.80
CA GLY A 72 15.58 -19.24 -12.04
C GLY A 72 17.02 -18.90 -12.44
N VAL A 73 17.93 -18.99 -11.48
CA VAL A 73 19.37 -18.77 -11.70
C VAL A 73 20.14 -19.95 -11.15
N VAL A 74 20.86 -20.65 -12.02
CA VAL A 74 21.73 -21.80 -11.68
C VAL A 74 23.02 -21.64 -12.48
N ASP A 75 24.17 -21.78 -11.84
CA ASP A 75 25.50 -21.70 -12.49
C ASP A 75 25.69 -20.45 -13.39
N ASN A 76 25.18 -19.29 -12.94
CA ASN A 76 25.15 -18.02 -13.66
C ASN A 76 24.31 -17.99 -14.95
N GLU A 77 23.52 -19.03 -15.24
CA GLU A 77 22.55 -19.03 -16.33
C GLU A 77 21.18 -18.60 -15.81
N ILE A 78 20.51 -17.73 -16.59
CA ILE A 78 19.20 -17.15 -16.25
C ILE A 78 18.14 -17.80 -17.14
N THR A 79 17.19 -18.52 -16.53
CA THR A 79 16.10 -19.18 -17.25
C THR A 79 14.74 -18.58 -16.87
N PRO A 80 13.93 -18.07 -17.83
CA PRO A 80 12.56 -17.66 -17.53
C PRO A 80 11.71 -18.87 -17.17
N LEU A 81 10.91 -18.77 -16.11
CA LEU A 81 10.11 -19.89 -15.60
C LEU A 81 8.63 -19.71 -15.95
N PHE A 82 8.07 -18.55 -15.61
CA PHE A 82 6.67 -18.17 -15.86
C PHE A 82 6.51 -16.67 -15.66
N ASN A 83 5.40 -16.13 -16.17
CA ASN A 83 4.97 -14.77 -15.90
C ASN A 83 4.33 -14.67 -14.50
N MET A 84 4.38 -13.47 -13.91
CA MET A 84 3.73 -13.11 -12.66
C MET A 84 2.81 -11.91 -12.89
N LEU A 85 1.55 -12.05 -12.50
CA LEU A 85 0.58 -10.96 -12.42
C LEU A 85 0.17 -10.77 -10.97
N ILE A 86 0.59 -9.68 -10.36
CA ILE A 86 0.30 -9.36 -8.96
C ILE A 86 -0.60 -8.14 -8.91
N GLY A 87 -1.68 -8.22 -8.16
CA GLY A 87 -2.55 -7.10 -7.86
C GLY A 87 -2.81 -7.00 -6.36
N SER A 88 -2.87 -5.79 -5.85
CA SER A 88 -3.11 -5.56 -4.43
C SER A 88 -3.93 -4.30 -4.19
N PHE A 89 -4.82 -4.41 -3.21
CA PHE A 89 -5.64 -3.32 -2.69
C PHE A 89 -5.22 -3.07 -1.26
N GLN A 90 -4.84 -1.84 -0.95
CA GLN A 90 -4.44 -1.45 0.39
C GLN A 90 -5.20 -0.23 0.88
N ARG A 91 -5.45 -0.19 2.18
CA ARG A 91 -5.97 0.97 2.91
C ARG A 91 -5.05 1.25 4.08
N MET A 92 -4.59 2.48 4.21
CA MET A 92 -3.68 2.90 5.27
C MET A 92 -4.30 4.01 6.11
N ARG A 93 -4.24 3.88 7.43
CA ARG A 93 -4.78 4.88 8.37
C ARG A 93 -3.79 5.15 9.50
N PRO A 94 -3.60 6.41 9.91
CA PRO A 94 -2.83 6.72 11.11
C PRO A 94 -3.56 6.18 12.35
N VAL A 95 -2.79 5.62 13.27
CA VAL A 95 -3.22 5.19 14.60
C VAL A 95 -2.48 6.06 15.61
N PRO A 96 -3.16 7.02 16.27
CA PRO A 96 -2.53 7.98 17.17
C PRO A 96 -1.63 7.30 18.23
N GLY A 97 -0.39 7.77 18.33
CA GLY A 97 0.63 7.25 19.26
C GLY A 97 1.17 5.85 18.93
N LYS A 98 0.69 5.21 17.85
CA LYS A 98 1.09 3.83 17.50
C LYS A 98 1.79 3.73 16.15
N GLY A 99 1.35 4.47 15.13
CA GLY A 99 1.92 4.42 13.78
C GLY A 99 0.85 4.41 12.70
N PHE A 100 0.99 3.57 11.68
CA PHE A 100 0.00 3.42 10.60
C PHE A 100 -0.49 1.98 10.53
N GLU A 101 -1.81 1.79 10.60
CA GLU A 101 -2.43 0.51 10.26
C GLU A 101 -2.59 0.42 8.75
N VAL A 102 -2.12 -0.68 8.17
CA VAL A 102 -2.25 -1.03 6.76
C VAL A 102 -3.06 -2.29 6.67
N ASN A 103 -4.21 -2.24 6.01
CA ASN A 103 -4.97 -3.43 5.65
C ASN A 103 -4.80 -3.67 4.15
N MET A 104 -4.33 -4.86 3.79
CA MET A 104 -3.94 -5.19 2.42
C MET A 104 -4.46 -6.56 2.01
N LEU A 105 -5.07 -6.62 0.82
CA LEU A 105 -5.37 -7.84 0.09
C LEU A 105 -4.48 -7.88 -1.15
N GLU A 106 -3.73 -8.95 -1.33
CA GLU A 106 -2.90 -9.19 -2.50
C GLU A 106 -3.22 -10.55 -3.13
N MET A 107 -3.20 -10.58 -4.45
CA MET A 107 -3.49 -11.75 -5.25
C MET A 107 -2.44 -11.84 -6.36
N SER A 108 -1.87 -13.02 -6.54
CA SER A 108 -0.86 -13.28 -7.56
C SER A 108 -1.29 -14.46 -8.44
N TYR A 109 -1.13 -14.29 -9.75
CA TYR A 109 -1.33 -15.33 -10.74
C TYR A 109 -0.02 -15.62 -11.45
N LEU A 110 0.34 -16.89 -11.54
CA LEU A 110 1.43 -17.33 -12.40
C LEU A 110 0.83 -17.69 -13.75
N THR A 111 1.45 -17.23 -14.83
CA THR A 111 0.93 -17.48 -16.17
C THR A 111 2.00 -18.04 -17.08
N ASP A 112 1.58 -18.78 -18.11
CA ASP A 112 2.47 -19.27 -19.14
C ASP A 112 3.27 -18.13 -19.78
N LEU A 113 4.50 -18.42 -20.19
CA LEU A 113 5.42 -17.42 -20.77
C LEU A 113 4.93 -16.92 -22.13
N GLU A 114 4.39 -17.81 -22.95
CA GLU A 114 3.99 -17.54 -24.33
C GLU A 114 2.51 -17.16 -24.43
N THR A 115 1.63 -17.97 -23.84
CA THR A 115 0.17 -17.80 -23.99
C THR A 115 -0.41 -16.80 -23.00
N GLY A 116 0.21 -16.64 -21.83
CA GLY A 116 -0.31 -15.82 -20.73
C GLY A 116 -1.50 -16.44 -20.00
N GLU A 117 -1.83 -17.71 -20.25
CA GLU A 117 -2.86 -18.45 -19.52
C GLU A 117 -2.41 -18.72 -18.07
N VAL A 118 -3.34 -18.64 -17.11
CA VAL A 118 -3.05 -18.93 -15.71
C VAL A 118 -2.67 -20.40 -15.56
N LEU A 119 -1.58 -20.65 -14.85
CA LEU A 119 -1.04 -21.99 -14.64
C LEU A 119 -1.60 -22.60 -13.36
N ASP A 120 -2.16 -23.81 -13.48
CA ASP A 120 -2.42 -24.70 -12.34
C ASP A 120 -1.18 -25.54 -11.98
N THR A 121 -0.38 -25.89 -12.99
CA THR A 121 0.88 -26.60 -12.85
C THR A 121 1.94 -26.03 -13.79
N TRP A 122 3.22 -26.26 -13.47
CA TRP A 122 4.33 -25.93 -14.36
C TRP A 122 5.42 -27.00 -14.27
N VAL A 123 6.24 -27.14 -15.32
CA VAL A 123 7.37 -28.09 -15.33
C VAL A 123 8.65 -27.35 -15.00
N ASN A 124 9.35 -27.79 -13.96
CA ASN A 124 10.63 -27.22 -13.56
C ASN A 124 11.71 -27.62 -14.57
N PRO A 125 12.34 -26.66 -15.30
CA PRO A 125 13.30 -26.98 -16.34
C PRO A 125 14.60 -27.60 -15.81
N TYR A 126 14.91 -27.46 -14.51
CA TYR A 126 16.14 -27.95 -13.91
C TYR A 126 16.10 -29.43 -13.53
N ASN A 127 14.90 -29.99 -13.33
CA ASN A 127 14.76 -31.38 -12.87
C ASN A 127 13.59 -32.13 -13.52
N GLY A 128 12.85 -31.49 -14.42
CA GLY A 128 11.72 -32.07 -15.15
C GLY A 128 10.48 -32.38 -14.31
N LYS A 129 10.44 -31.99 -13.03
CA LYS A 129 9.29 -32.27 -12.17
C LYS A 129 8.15 -31.30 -12.45
N THR A 130 6.93 -31.84 -12.54
CA THR A 130 5.72 -31.05 -12.48
C THR A 130 5.52 -30.52 -11.06
N CYS A 131 5.22 -29.24 -10.95
CA CYS A 131 4.96 -28.54 -9.69
C CYS A 131 3.57 -27.90 -9.75
N GLU A 132 2.79 -28.11 -8.69
CA GLU A 132 1.51 -27.44 -8.49
C GLU A 132 1.72 -25.95 -8.22
N VAL A 133 0.82 -25.12 -8.73
CA VAL A 133 0.76 -23.68 -8.46
C VAL A 133 -0.36 -23.43 -7.44
N PRO A 134 -0.04 -23.23 -6.15
CA PRO A 134 -1.08 -22.92 -5.17
C PRO A 134 -1.65 -21.53 -5.42
N GLU A 135 -2.90 -21.32 -4.97
CA GLU A 135 -3.50 -19.98 -4.92
C GLU A 135 -2.61 -19.05 -4.08
N GLN A 136 -2.15 -17.96 -4.69
CA GLN A 136 -1.34 -16.95 -4.01
C GLN A 136 -2.20 -15.77 -3.61
N LYS A 137 -2.94 -15.95 -2.52
CA LYS A 137 -3.73 -14.90 -1.89
C LYS A 137 -3.17 -14.57 -0.52
N PHE A 138 -2.98 -13.28 -0.26
CA PHE A 138 -2.47 -12.77 1.00
C PHE A 138 -3.42 -11.70 1.55
N GLY A 139 -3.97 -11.92 2.73
CA GLY A 139 -4.92 -11.00 3.37
C GLY A 139 -6.40 -11.25 3.01
N PRO A 140 -7.30 -10.34 3.42
CA PRO A 140 -7.02 -9.04 4.03
C PRO A 140 -6.70 -9.11 5.52
N PHE A 141 -5.55 -8.57 5.93
CA PHE A 141 -5.13 -8.55 7.34
C PHE A 141 -4.55 -7.19 7.75
N PRO A 142 -4.79 -6.73 8.99
CA PRO A 142 -4.25 -5.47 9.49
C PRO A 142 -2.80 -5.63 9.96
N VAL A 143 -1.91 -4.81 9.43
CA VAL A 143 -0.50 -4.74 9.78
C VAL A 143 -0.21 -3.36 10.36
N LEU A 144 0.45 -3.30 11.52
CA LEU A 144 0.81 -2.02 12.14
C LEU A 144 2.26 -1.67 11.82
N MET A 145 2.46 -0.61 11.04
CA MET A 145 3.76 0.01 10.81
C MET A 145 4.10 0.96 11.95
N ARG A 146 5.25 0.77 12.58
CA ARG A 146 5.80 1.59 13.67
C ARG A 146 7.19 2.08 13.29
N PRO A 147 7.74 3.09 14.00
CA PRO A 147 9.10 3.55 13.71
C PRO A 147 10.17 2.47 13.96
N THR A 148 9.85 1.49 14.81
CA THR A 148 10.73 0.35 15.13
C THR A 148 10.54 -0.86 14.22
N GLY A 149 9.64 -0.78 13.23
CA GLY A 149 9.35 -1.89 12.31
C GLY A 149 7.87 -2.23 12.20
N VAL A 150 7.58 -3.43 11.73
CA VAL A 150 6.23 -3.88 11.39
C VAL A 150 5.74 -4.91 12.42
N ILE A 151 4.54 -4.72 12.93
CA ILE A 151 3.83 -5.72 13.75
C ILE A 151 2.80 -6.41 12.88
N LEU A 152 3.00 -7.73 12.70
CA LEU A 152 2.08 -8.60 11.98
C LEU A 152 0.92 -9.01 12.91
N PRO A 153 -0.26 -9.27 12.34
CA PRO A 153 -1.38 -9.81 13.10
C PRO A 153 -1.10 -11.26 13.49
N ASP A 154 -1.65 -11.70 14.62
CA ASP A 154 -1.54 -13.07 15.13
C ASP A 154 -2.53 -14.01 14.40
N ILE A 155 -2.30 -14.20 13.11
CA ILE A 155 -3.09 -15.04 12.20
C ILE A 155 -2.18 -15.68 11.14
N PRO A 156 -2.56 -16.85 10.61
CA PRO A 156 -1.79 -17.49 9.54
C PRO A 156 -1.69 -16.56 8.32
N LEU A 157 -0.46 -16.31 7.87
CA LEU A 157 -0.19 -15.49 6.68
C LEU A 157 -0.68 -16.15 5.40
N PHE A 158 -0.71 -17.48 5.40
CA PHE A 158 -1.26 -18.34 4.36
C PHE A 158 -2.29 -19.24 5.05
N GLY A 159 -3.55 -19.14 4.60
CA GLY A 159 -4.67 -19.95 5.07
C GLY A 159 -5.03 -21.02 4.06
#